data_AF-A0A3D4A7N0-F1
#
_entry.id   AF-A0A3D4A7N0-F1
#
_cell.length_a   1.000
_cell.length_b   1.000
_cell.length_c   1.000
_cell.angle_alpha   90.00
_cell.angle_beta   90.00
_cell.angle_gamma   90.00
#
_symmetry.space_group_name_H-M   'P 1'
#
loop_
_entity.id
_entity.type
_entity.pdbx_description
1 polymer ?
#
loop_
_entity_poly.entity_id
_entity_poly.type
_entity_poly.pdbx_seq_one_letter_code
_entity_poly.pdbx_strand_id
1 'polypeptide(L)'
;MKPPHKKTAKRTGTSKTKKSAVPLTDGQDAPGTSKPDFRHERRRVRGRSAKSGYKTLDANEAVARVAYALNEVIAIYPITPASPMGEWADAWAASGVKNLWGTVPAVFEMQSEGGAAGAIHGALQTGALSTTFTSSQGLLLMIPNMYKIAGELTPAVFHVAARSLAAQALSIFGDHSDV
;
A
#
# COMPACT_ATOMS: atom_id res chain seq x y z
N MET A 1 -48.15 18.98 19.93
CA MET A 1 -48.73 20.22 19.36
C MET A 1 -48.34 20.27 17.88
N LYS A 2 -49.32 20.56 17.01
CA LYS A 2 -49.31 20.42 15.53
C LYS A 2 -48.20 21.23 14.78
N PRO A 3 -47.77 20.78 13.58
CA PRO A 3 -47.05 21.56 12.55
C PRO A 3 -48.08 22.33 11.66
N PRO A 4 -47.82 22.90 10.43
CA PRO A 4 -46.62 23.16 9.62
C PRO A 4 -46.60 24.59 8.95
N HIS A 5 -45.63 24.90 8.08
CA HIS A 5 -45.87 25.83 6.94
C HIS A 5 -45.40 25.24 5.61
N LYS A 6 -46.39 24.89 4.78
CA LYS A 6 -46.28 24.67 3.33
C LYS A 6 -46.21 26.02 2.62
N LYS A 7 -45.41 26.12 1.56
CA LYS A 7 -45.78 26.88 0.35
C LYS A 7 -45.60 26.00 -0.88
N THR A 8 -46.72 25.79 -1.56
CA THR A 8 -46.93 25.16 -2.86
C THR A 8 -47.03 26.23 -3.95
N ALA A 9 -46.45 25.98 -5.14
CA ALA A 9 -47.01 26.25 -6.48
C ALA A 9 -45.97 25.80 -7.53
N LYS A 10 -46.23 24.76 -8.35
CA LYS A 10 -46.82 24.82 -9.72
C LYS A 10 -46.00 25.75 -10.64
N ARG A 11 -45.56 25.40 -11.85
CA ARG A 11 -46.18 24.54 -12.87
C ARG A 11 -45.25 24.42 -14.11
N THR A 12 -45.22 23.24 -14.72
CA THR A 12 -45.22 22.93 -16.18
C THR A 12 -44.26 23.60 -17.17
N GLY A 13 -43.57 22.77 -17.96
CA GLY A 13 -42.94 23.21 -19.21
C GLY A 13 -42.21 22.12 -20.01
N THR A 14 -42.86 21.01 -20.32
CA THR A 14 -42.41 20.09 -21.38
C THR A 14 -42.56 20.76 -22.75
N SER A 15 -41.48 20.86 -23.53
CA SER A 15 -41.55 21.21 -24.95
C SER A 15 -40.81 20.17 -25.78
N LYS A 16 -41.59 19.29 -26.41
CA LYS A 16 -41.19 18.46 -27.55
C LYS A 16 -41.10 19.36 -28.77
N THR A 17 -39.93 19.52 -29.36
CA THR A 17 -39.81 20.10 -30.71
C THR A 17 -39.91 18.99 -31.75
N LYS A 18 -40.81 19.25 -32.70
CA LYS A 18 -41.30 18.36 -33.75
C LYS A 18 -40.22 18.13 -34.81
N LYS A 19 -40.15 16.89 -35.30
CA LYS A 19 -39.55 16.51 -36.58
C LYS A 19 -40.25 17.27 -37.72
N SER A 20 -39.50 17.98 -38.53
CA SER A 20 -39.93 18.45 -39.86
C SER A 20 -39.12 17.71 -40.92
N ALA A 21 -39.82 16.95 -41.76
CA ALA A 21 -39.29 16.24 -42.90
C ALA A 21 -38.90 17.23 -44.02
N VAL A 22 -37.77 16.97 -44.68
CA VAL A 22 -37.31 17.66 -45.89
C VAL A 22 -37.36 16.65 -47.05
N PRO A 23 -37.75 17.04 -48.27
CA PRO A 23 -38.10 16.10 -49.34
C PRO A 23 -36.89 15.43 -50.00
N LEU A 24 -37.11 14.22 -50.50
CA LEU A 24 -36.20 13.45 -51.35
C LEU A 24 -36.01 14.14 -52.71
N THR A 25 -34.77 14.36 -53.11
CA THR A 25 -34.38 14.64 -54.51
C THR A 25 -33.47 13.52 -54.98
N ASP A 26 -33.86 12.89 -56.09
CA ASP A 26 -33.15 11.81 -56.75
C ASP A 26 -31.85 12.27 -57.43
N GLY A 27 -30.84 11.39 -57.35
CA GLY A 27 -29.82 11.19 -58.38
C GLY A 27 -28.61 12.12 -58.38
N GLN A 28 -27.46 11.63 -57.90
CA GLN A 28 -26.20 11.48 -58.68
C GLN A 28 -25.03 11.01 -57.79
N ASP A 29 -24.57 9.78 -58.08
CA ASP A 29 -23.21 9.24 -58.07
C ASP A 29 -22.27 9.47 -56.85
N ALA A 30 -22.00 8.36 -56.15
CA ALA A 30 -21.10 8.26 -55.02
C ALA A 30 -19.61 8.21 -55.42
N PRO A 31 -18.73 9.03 -54.82
CA PRO A 31 -17.29 8.83 -54.88
C PRO A 31 -16.76 8.15 -53.60
N GLY A 32 -16.21 6.95 -53.79
CA GLY A 32 -15.16 6.26 -53.01
C GLY A 32 -15.05 6.51 -51.50
N THR A 33 -15.62 5.62 -50.68
CA THR A 33 -15.21 5.48 -49.28
C THR A 33 -13.91 4.68 -49.20
N SER A 34 -12.76 5.35 -49.12
CA SER A 34 -11.53 4.70 -48.65
C SER A 34 -11.68 4.35 -47.18
N LYS A 35 -11.68 3.05 -46.86
CA LYS A 35 -11.66 2.56 -45.48
C LYS A 35 -10.41 3.12 -44.78
N PRO A 36 -10.49 3.63 -43.54
CA PRO A 36 -9.31 4.03 -42.80
C PRO A 36 -8.47 2.78 -42.51
N ASP A 37 -7.24 2.77 -43.02
CA ASP A 37 -6.27 1.72 -42.80
C ASP A 37 -5.70 1.85 -41.37
N PHE A 38 -6.20 1.03 -40.45
CA PHE A 38 -5.77 0.97 -39.05
C PHE A 38 -4.39 0.29 -38.87
N ARG A 39 -3.52 0.32 -39.88
CA ARG A 39 -2.21 -0.36 -39.86
C ARG A 39 -1.01 0.52 -39.59
N HIS A 40 -1.13 1.70 -38.99
CA HIS A 40 0.06 2.41 -38.50
C HIS A 40 -0.22 3.24 -37.26
N GLU A 41 -0.13 2.62 -36.07
CA GLU A 41 0.38 3.27 -34.84
C GLU A 41 0.53 2.26 -33.69
N ARG A 42 1.22 1.12 -33.90
CA ARG A 42 1.79 0.38 -32.75
C ARG A 42 3.09 1.05 -32.32
N ARG A 43 2.95 2.26 -31.77
CA ARG A 43 4.03 2.96 -31.08
C ARG A 43 4.35 2.13 -29.83
N ARG A 44 5.29 1.20 -29.97
CA ARG A 44 5.90 0.48 -28.85
C ARG A 44 6.29 1.54 -27.82
N VAL A 45 5.60 1.59 -26.69
CA VAL A 45 6.08 2.25 -25.49
C VAL A 45 7.33 1.46 -25.10
N ARG A 46 8.48 1.85 -25.66
CA ARG A 46 9.78 1.43 -25.15
C ARG A 46 9.84 1.99 -23.73
N GLY A 47 9.44 1.16 -22.76
CA GLY A 47 9.73 1.42 -21.35
C GLY A 47 11.20 1.79 -21.27
N ARG A 48 11.49 2.97 -20.72
CA ARG A 48 12.86 3.32 -20.35
C ARG A 48 13.32 2.20 -19.42
N SER A 49 14.22 1.35 -19.92
CA SER A 49 14.96 0.41 -19.07
C SER A 49 15.67 1.29 -18.04
N ALA A 50 15.18 1.25 -16.80
CA ALA A 50 15.85 1.92 -15.70
C ALA A 50 17.30 1.41 -15.69
N LYS A 51 18.28 2.32 -15.69
CA LYS A 51 19.69 1.93 -15.61
C LYS A 51 19.83 1.01 -14.39
N SER A 52 20.12 -0.27 -14.62
CA SER A 52 20.53 -1.20 -13.58
C SER A 52 21.87 -0.70 -13.05
N GLY A 53 21.81 0.00 -11.92
CA GLY A 53 22.97 0.49 -11.20
C GLY A 53 23.04 -0.22 -9.86
N TYR A 54 24.25 -0.60 -9.45
CA TYR A 54 24.50 -1.07 -8.10
C TYR A 54 24.42 0.11 -7.13
N LYS A 55 23.81 -0.12 -5.95
CA LYS A 55 23.78 0.86 -4.85
C LYS A 55 24.48 0.24 -3.63
N THR A 56 25.36 1.01 -2.99
CA THR A 56 25.92 0.66 -1.69
C THR A 56 24.93 1.05 -0.60
N LEU A 57 24.57 0.08 0.24
CA LEU A 57 23.52 0.16 1.25
C LEU A 57 24.03 -0.48 2.54
N ASP A 58 23.56 0.00 3.69
CA ASP A 58 23.62 -0.82 4.90
C ASP A 58 22.51 -1.90 4.87
N ALA A 59 22.60 -2.86 5.79
CA ALA A 59 21.65 -3.98 5.86
C ALA A 59 20.23 -3.52 6.23
N ASN A 60 20.08 -2.52 7.09
CA ASN A 60 18.77 -2.02 7.51
C ASN A 60 18.05 -1.36 6.32
N GLU A 61 18.71 -0.51 5.53
CA GLU A 61 18.11 0.07 4.32
C GLU A 61 17.77 -1.05 3.31
N ALA A 62 18.65 -2.04 3.13
CA ALA A 62 18.42 -3.14 2.20
C ALA A 62 17.19 -3.98 2.58
N VAL A 63 17.03 -4.31 3.87
CA VAL A 63 15.87 -5.05 4.38
C VAL A 63 14.61 -4.21 4.31
N ALA A 64 14.67 -2.96 4.77
CA ALA A 64 13.52 -2.05 4.73
C ALA A 64 12.97 -1.88 3.31
N ARG A 65 13.84 -1.78 2.29
CA ARG A 65 13.41 -1.69 0.88
C ARG A 65 12.52 -2.85 0.45
N VAL A 66 12.87 -4.07 0.84
CA VAL A 66 12.09 -5.28 0.51
C VAL A 66 10.82 -5.34 1.35
N ALA A 67 10.94 -5.10 2.66
CA ALA A 67 9.81 -5.11 3.59
C ALA A 67 8.73 -4.10 3.18
N TYR A 68 9.12 -2.87 2.86
CA TYR A 68 8.23 -1.80 2.41
C TYR A 68 7.56 -2.12 1.08
N ALA A 69 8.32 -2.68 0.13
CA ALA A 69 7.79 -3.05 -1.19
C ALA A 69 6.74 -4.16 -1.12
N LEU A 70 6.80 -5.03 -0.11
CA LEU A 70 6.00 -6.25 0.05
C LEU A 70 4.97 -6.19 1.18
N ASN A 71 4.75 -5.05 1.85
CA ASN A 71 3.78 -4.94 2.95
C ASN A 71 2.86 -3.72 2.82
N GLU A 72 1.59 -3.90 3.19
CA GLU A 72 0.54 -2.87 3.20
C GLU A 72 0.46 -2.20 4.57
N VAL A 73 0.80 -2.93 5.63
CA VAL A 73 0.83 -2.46 7.01
C VAL A 73 2.20 -2.73 7.63
N ILE A 74 2.76 -1.72 8.28
CA ILE A 74 4.04 -1.80 8.96
C ILE A 74 3.88 -1.19 10.35
N ALA A 75 3.70 -2.04 11.36
CA ALA A 75 3.61 -1.60 12.76
C ALA A 75 5.01 -1.65 13.38
N ILE A 76 5.46 -0.53 13.97
CA ILE A 76 6.82 -0.39 14.47
C ILE A 76 6.85 0.05 15.94
N TYR A 77 7.97 -0.20 16.58
CA TYR A 77 8.38 0.44 17.82
C TYR A 77 9.91 0.50 17.85
N PRO A 78 10.53 1.64 18.22
CA PRO A 78 11.96 1.83 18.08
C PRO A 78 12.77 1.00 19.09
N ILE A 79 13.68 0.17 18.59
CA ILE A 79 14.68 -0.56 19.37
C ILE A 79 15.99 -0.73 18.58
N THR A 80 17.13 -0.31 19.15
CA THR A 80 18.46 -0.48 18.53
C THR A 80 18.83 -1.96 18.43
N PRO A 81 19.44 -2.47 17.34
CA PRO A 81 19.85 -1.80 16.10
C PRO A 81 18.81 -1.86 14.96
N ALA A 82 17.56 -2.24 15.24
CA ALA A 82 16.50 -2.41 14.26
C ALA A 82 15.76 -1.10 13.88
N SER A 83 15.79 -0.07 14.74
CA SER A 83 15.09 1.22 14.51
C SER A 83 15.28 1.80 13.10
N PRO A 84 16.49 1.80 12.49
CA PRO A 84 16.68 2.38 11.16
C PRO A 84 15.79 1.76 10.08
N MET A 85 15.38 0.48 10.22
CA MET A 85 14.44 -0.12 9.26
C MET A 85 13.07 0.55 9.30
N GLY A 86 12.56 0.85 10.49
CA GLY A 86 11.30 1.56 10.69
C GLY A 86 11.37 3.01 10.23
N GLU A 87 12.49 3.69 10.51
CA GLU A 87 12.73 5.07 10.07
C GLU A 87 12.75 5.19 8.54
N TRP A 88 13.38 4.25 7.84
CA TRP A 88 13.35 4.20 6.37
C TRP A 88 11.93 4.00 5.83
N ALA A 89 11.18 3.06 6.43
CA ALA A 89 9.80 2.79 6.03
C ALA A 89 8.90 4.01 6.24
N ASP A 90 8.99 4.67 7.39
CA ASP A 90 8.22 5.87 7.71
C ASP A 90 8.56 7.02 6.76
N ALA A 91 9.84 7.26 6.49
CA ALA A 91 10.28 8.30 5.56
C ALA A 91 9.75 8.09 4.13
N TRP A 92 9.71 6.84 3.65
CA TRP A 92 9.14 6.51 2.33
C TRP A 92 7.62 6.66 2.30
N ALA A 93 6.93 6.26 3.36
CA ALA A 93 5.49 6.44 3.49
C ALA A 93 5.11 7.92 3.50
N ALA A 94 5.80 8.73 4.31
CA ALA A 94 5.62 10.18 4.37
C ALA A 94 5.90 10.87 3.02
N SER A 95 6.84 10.33 2.25
CA SER A 95 7.16 10.80 0.89
C SER A 95 6.20 10.29 -0.19
N GLY A 96 5.20 9.48 0.17
CA GLY A 96 4.21 8.92 -0.76
C GLY A 96 4.78 7.87 -1.72
N VAL A 97 5.89 7.21 -1.35
CA VAL A 97 6.47 6.14 -2.15
C VAL A 97 5.53 4.95 -2.16
N LYS A 98 5.19 4.44 -3.34
CA LYS A 98 4.29 3.29 -3.48
C LYS A 98 5.04 1.98 -3.37
N ASN A 99 4.41 0.99 -2.75
CA ASN A 99 4.86 -0.41 -2.73
C ASN A 99 4.53 -1.12 -4.06
N LEU A 100 4.77 -2.43 -4.14
CA LEU A 100 4.57 -3.21 -5.36
C LEU A 100 3.10 -3.36 -5.79
N TRP A 101 2.14 -3.07 -4.91
CA TRP A 101 0.71 -3.08 -5.26
C TRP A 101 0.15 -1.69 -5.56
N GLY A 102 1.02 -0.68 -5.63
CA GLY A 102 0.64 0.67 -6.01
C GLY A 102 -0.03 1.48 -4.90
N THR A 103 0.01 1.02 -3.66
CA THR A 103 -0.46 1.71 -2.46
C THR A 103 0.72 2.24 -1.65
N VAL A 104 0.47 3.22 -0.78
CA VAL A 104 1.46 3.65 0.22
C VAL A 104 1.19 2.81 1.47
N PRO A 105 2.16 2.02 1.97
CA PRO A 105 2.00 1.27 3.21
C PRO A 105 1.60 2.16 4.38
N ALA A 106 0.71 1.68 5.23
CA ALA A 106 0.39 2.31 6.50
C ALA A 106 1.50 1.99 7.51
N VAL A 107 2.34 2.98 7.80
CA VAL A 107 3.39 2.89 8.82
C VAL A 107 2.92 3.62 10.07
N PHE A 108 2.96 2.96 11.22
CA PHE A 108 2.59 3.59 12.49
C PHE A 108 3.36 3.02 13.66
N GLU A 109 3.72 3.91 14.58
CA GLU A 109 4.41 3.59 15.82
C GLU A 109 3.39 3.20 16.90
N MET A 110 3.64 2.08 17.55
CA MET A 110 2.83 1.59 18.67
C MET A 110 3.42 2.03 20.01
N GLN A 111 2.77 1.70 21.12
CA GLN A 111 3.29 2.01 22.46
C GLN A 111 4.39 1.06 22.95
N SER A 112 4.53 -0.12 22.32
CA SER A 112 5.55 -1.13 22.60
C SER A 112 5.62 -2.16 21.47
N GLU A 113 6.65 -2.99 21.45
CA GLU A 113 6.77 -4.12 20.51
C GLU A 113 5.64 -5.14 20.67
N GLY A 114 5.16 -5.35 21.90
CA GLY A 114 3.97 -6.18 22.14
C GLY A 114 2.70 -5.58 21.50
N GLY A 115 2.58 -4.25 21.51
CA GLY A 115 1.55 -3.52 20.78
C GLY A 115 1.70 -3.65 19.26
N ALA A 116 2.92 -3.50 18.75
CA ALA A 116 3.23 -3.72 17.34
C ALA A 116 2.85 -5.12 16.87
N ALA A 117 3.22 -6.18 17.61
CA ALA A 117 2.82 -7.54 17.25
C ALA A 117 1.30 -7.75 17.30
N GLY A 118 0.59 -7.11 18.24
CA GLY A 118 -0.88 -7.15 18.28
C GLY A 118 -1.53 -6.45 17.08
N ALA A 119 -0.99 -5.31 16.66
CA ALA A 119 -1.46 -4.60 15.48
C ALA A 119 -1.20 -5.40 14.19
N ILE A 120 -0.02 -6.02 14.06
CA ILE A 120 0.28 -6.94 12.96
C ILE A 120 -0.69 -8.12 12.97
N HIS A 121 -0.92 -8.74 14.12
CA HIS A 121 -1.87 -9.84 14.24
C HIS A 121 -3.27 -9.44 13.74
N GLY A 122 -3.77 -8.27 14.18
CA GLY A 122 -5.06 -7.74 13.74
C GLY A 122 -5.11 -7.43 12.23
N ALA A 123 -4.07 -6.82 11.67
CA ALA A 123 -3.99 -6.50 10.24
C ALA A 123 -3.97 -7.77 9.36
N LEU A 124 -3.29 -8.82 9.82
CA LEU A 124 -3.28 -10.12 9.13
C LEU A 124 -4.69 -10.75 9.10
N GLN A 125 -5.50 -10.58 10.15
CA GLN A 125 -6.89 -11.08 10.15
C GLN A 125 -7.77 -10.41 9.10
N THR A 126 -7.43 -9.18 8.69
CA THR A 126 -8.16 -8.49 7.62
C THR A 126 -7.65 -8.84 6.22
N GLY A 127 -6.61 -9.69 6.13
CA GLY A 127 -5.97 -10.09 4.88
C GLY A 127 -4.90 -9.12 4.37
N ALA A 128 -4.48 -8.14 5.18
CA ALA A 128 -3.45 -7.18 4.80
C ALA A 128 -2.06 -7.76 5.03
N LEU A 129 -1.18 -7.68 4.03
CA LEU A 129 0.21 -8.13 4.17
C LEU A 129 0.96 -7.21 5.13
N SER A 130 1.50 -7.79 6.21
CA SER A 130 1.95 -7.03 7.37
C SER A 130 3.34 -7.47 7.84
N THR A 131 4.18 -6.49 8.21
CA THR A 131 5.55 -6.73 8.71
C THR A 131 5.92 -5.81 9.86
N THR A 132 6.95 -6.18 10.61
CA THR A 132 7.51 -5.38 11.69
C THR A 132 9.03 -5.55 11.76
N PHE A 133 9.69 -4.62 12.44
CA PHE A 133 11.13 -4.58 12.68
C PHE A 133 11.37 -4.63 14.18
N THR A 134 12.22 -5.53 14.66
CA THR A 134 12.45 -5.70 16.10
C THR A 134 13.83 -6.27 16.41
N SER A 135 14.15 -6.39 17.70
CA SER A 135 15.42 -6.90 18.21
C SER A 135 15.30 -7.21 19.71
N SER A 136 16.04 -8.21 20.22
CA SER A 136 16.26 -8.43 21.66
C SER A 136 14.97 -8.42 22.51
N GLN A 137 14.90 -7.55 23.51
CA GLN A 137 13.74 -7.41 24.41
C GLN A 137 12.44 -7.15 23.66
N GLY A 138 12.52 -6.44 22.54
CA GLY A 138 11.36 -6.19 21.70
C GLY A 138 10.77 -7.47 21.14
N LEU A 139 11.61 -8.40 20.68
CA LEU A 139 11.17 -9.69 20.16
C LEU A 139 10.52 -10.55 21.26
N LEU A 140 11.05 -10.52 22.50
CA LEU A 140 10.43 -11.21 23.63
C LEU A 140 8.98 -10.75 23.89
N LEU A 141 8.72 -9.45 23.75
CA LEU A 141 7.36 -8.90 23.92
C LEU A 141 6.41 -9.31 22.80
N MET A 142 6.92 -9.76 21.65
CA MET A 142 6.12 -10.23 20.52
C MET A 142 5.75 -11.72 20.60
N ILE A 143 6.46 -12.53 21.41
CA ILE A 143 6.27 -14.00 21.52
C ILE A 143 4.80 -14.41 21.69
N PRO A 144 3.99 -13.81 22.59
CA PRO A 144 2.60 -14.21 22.76
C PRO A 144 1.77 -14.08 21.48
N ASN A 145 1.99 -13.02 20.70
CA ASN A 145 1.30 -12.83 19.42
C ASN A 145 1.89 -13.70 18.31
N MET A 146 3.18 -14.02 18.33
CA MET A 146 3.79 -14.95 17.38
C MET A 146 3.13 -16.33 17.45
N TYR A 147 2.80 -16.84 18.64
CA TYR A 147 2.05 -18.09 18.79
C TYR A 147 0.68 -18.04 18.11
N LYS A 148 -0.03 -16.91 18.22
CA LYS A 148 -1.33 -16.73 17.55
C LYS A 148 -1.18 -16.65 16.03
N ILE A 149 -0.28 -15.80 15.55
CA ILE A 149 0.01 -15.62 14.11
C ILE A 149 0.37 -16.96 13.46
N ALA A 150 1.26 -17.72 14.10
CA ALA A 150 1.67 -19.05 13.62
C ALA A 150 0.54 -20.08 13.72
N GLY A 151 -0.20 -20.11 14.82
CA GLY A 151 -1.32 -21.04 15.01
C GLY A 151 -2.47 -20.81 14.03
N GLU A 152 -2.66 -19.58 13.58
CA GLU A 152 -3.66 -19.18 12.59
C GLU A 152 -3.15 -19.26 11.15
N LEU A 153 -1.89 -19.68 10.95
CA LEU A 153 -1.24 -19.86 9.64
C LEU A 153 -1.29 -18.61 8.75
N THR A 154 -1.14 -17.44 9.36
CA THR A 154 -1.18 -16.16 8.63
C THR A 154 0.22 -15.78 8.10
N PRO A 155 0.32 -15.27 6.86
CA PRO A 155 1.61 -14.95 6.25
C PRO A 155 2.18 -13.66 6.83
N ALA A 156 3.22 -13.78 7.66
CA ALA A 156 3.89 -12.64 8.28
C ALA A 156 5.41 -12.78 8.18
N VAL A 157 6.11 -11.65 8.06
CA VAL A 157 7.58 -11.60 8.09
C VAL A 157 8.02 -10.63 9.19
N PHE A 158 8.83 -11.12 10.11
CA PHE A 158 9.41 -10.33 11.20
C PHE A 158 10.89 -10.14 10.87
N HIS A 159 11.32 -8.90 10.72
CA HIS A 159 12.70 -8.57 10.40
C HIS A 159 13.46 -8.25 11.68
N VAL A 160 14.34 -9.16 12.09
CA VAL A 160 15.06 -9.08 13.36
C VAL A 160 16.52 -8.73 13.11
N ALA A 161 16.95 -7.58 13.62
CA ALA A 161 18.37 -7.29 13.74
C ALA A 161 18.86 -7.93 15.05
N ALA A 162 19.31 -9.19 14.96
CA ALA A 162 19.61 -10.03 16.12
C ALA A 162 20.58 -9.35 17.11
N ARG A 163 20.25 -9.40 18.39
CA ARG A 163 20.93 -8.65 19.47
C ARG A 163 20.79 -9.36 20.80
N SER A 164 21.84 -9.29 21.60
CA SER A 164 21.89 -9.82 22.97
C SER A 164 20.65 -9.49 23.80
N LEU A 165 20.13 -10.49 24.51
CA LEU A 165 19.18 -10.28 25.60
C LEU A 165 19.90 -9.69 26.82
N ALA A 166 19.19 -8.84 27.57
CA ALA A 166 19.68 -8.33 28.83
C ALA A 166 19.59 -9.44 29.89
N ALA A 167 20.73 -10.03 30.23
CA ALA A 167 20.86 -10.99 31.32
C ALA A 167 21.52 -10.31 32.54
N GLN A 168 22.84 -10.47 32.72
CA GLN A 168 23.60 -9.76 33.76
C GLN A 168 23.79 -8.25 33.47
N ALA A 169 23.72 -7.85 32.20
CA ALA A 169 23.87 -6.48 31.74
C ALA A 169 23.15 -6.29 30.39
N LEU A 170 22.86 -5.04 30.05
CA LEU A 170 22.36 -4.67 28.73
C LEU A 170 23.50 -4.72 27.71
N SER A 171 23.24 -5.29 26.53
CA SER A 171 24.10 -5.23 25.36
C SER A 171 23.28 -4.84 24.14
N ILE A 172 23.78 -3.86 23.37
CA ILE A 172 23.18 -3.43 22.10
C ILE A 172 23.78 -4.15 20.89
N PHE A 173 24.72 -5.06 21.12
CA PHE A 173 25.48 -5.74 20.08
C PHE A 173 24.86 -7.09 19.68
N GLY A 174 25.27 -7.58 18.52
CA GLY A 174 24.72 -8.78 17.90
C GLY A 174 25.18 -10.07 18.56
N ASP A 175 24.22 -10.91 18.90
CA ASP A 175 24.32 -12.36 19.04
C ASP A 175 22.94 -12.96 18.67
N HIS A 176 22.71 -14.25 18.88
CA HIS A 176 21.44 -14.91 18.54
C HIS A 176 20.63 -15.33 19.76
N SER A 177 20.80 -14.68 20.90
CA SER A 177 20.05 -15.03 22.12
C SER A 177 18.57 -14.65 22.05
N ASP A 178 18.19 -13.77 21.13
CA ASP A 178 16.82 -13.32 20.92
C ASP A 178 16.02 -14.14 19.90
N VAL A 179 16.68 -14.86 18.98
CA VAL A 179 16.07 -15.66 17.89
C VAL A 179 15.97 -17.14 18.22
#